data_AF-A0A914HE15-F1
#
_entry.id   AF-A0A914HE15-F1
#
_cell.length_a   1.000
_cell.length_b   1.000
_cell.length_c   1.000
_cell.angle_alpha   90.00
_cell.angle_beta   90.00
_cell.angle_gamma   90.00
#
_symmetry.space_group_name_H-M   'P 1'
#
loop_
_entity.id
_entity.type
_entity.pdbx_description
1 polymer ?
#
loop_
_entity_poly.entity_id
_entity_poly.type
_entity_poly.pdbx_seq_one_letter_code
_entity_poly.pdbx_strand_id
1 'polypeptide(L)'
;MARNRIAQRRRRREEAEFKRLEALASAGGQNVARVAHHEIGHSALLWFQRAAGVFESVTVVQVGDKLGLTRNKWPAQKTRAQMRALICVQIAGKVAEERAFETSLLHGVDQQNWIRTARAVLLIS
;
A
#
# COMPACT_ATOMS: atom_id res chain seq x y z
N MET A 1 -35.93 18.36 -5.27
CA MET A 1 -34.98 19.06 -4.36
C MET A 1 -34.51 18.25 -3.14
N ALA A 2 -35.31 17.35 -2.55
CA ALA A 2 -34.92 16.60 -1.34
C ALA A 2 -33.72 15.63 -1.51
N ARG A 3 -33.59 14.96 -2.67
CA ARG A 3 -32.48 14.03 -2.96
C ARG A 3 -31.09 14.69 -2.92
N ASN A 4 -30.96 15.93 -3.38
CA ASN A 4 -29.69 16.69 -3.32
C ASN A 4 -29.26 17.01 -1.88
N ARG A 5 -30.21 17.28 -0.97
CA ARG A 5 -29.90 17.54 0.44
C ARG A 5 -29.42 16.28 1.18
N ILE A 6 -29.97 15.11 0.85
CA ILE A 6 -29.53 13.83 1.42
C ILE A 6 -28.12 13.48 0.93
N ALA A 7 -27.86 13.61 -0.37
CA ALA A 7 -26.54 13.38 -0.95
C ALA A 7 -25.47 14.33 -0.36
N GLN A 8 -25.77 15.61 -0.21
CA GLN A 8 -24.85 16.57 0.42
C GLN A 8 -24.58 16.26 1.89
N ARG A 9 -25.59 15.84 2.66
CA ARG A 9 -25.40 15.44 4.06
C ARG A 9 -24.53 14.20 4.18
N ARG A 10 -24.72 13.22 3.29
CA ARG A 10 -23.88 12.02 3.23
C ARG A 10 -22.42 12.39 2.92
N ARG A 11 -22.19 13.21 1.89
CA ARG A 11 -20.85 13.67 1.51
C ARG A 11 -20.14 14.40 2.66
N ARG A 12 -20.83 15.29 3.38
CA ARG A 12 -20.27 15.98 4.55
C ARG A 12 -19.88 15.04 5.69
N ARG A 13 -20.67 13.97 5.91
CA ARG A 13 -20.35 12.94 6.91
C ARG A 13 -19.12 12.14 6.51
N GLU A 14 -19.05 11.74 5.24
CA GLU A 14 -17.89 11.03 4.67
C GLU A 14 -16.61 11.89 4.76
N GLU A 15 -16.70 13.20 4.46
CA GLU A 15 -15.60 14.16 4.60
C GLU A 15 -15.15 14.34 6.06
N ALA A 16 -16.10 14.44 7.00
CA ALA A 16 -15.79 14.57 8.42
C ALA A 16 -15.11 13.31 8.97
N GLU A 17 -15.59 12.13 8.57
CA GLU A 17 -14.98 10.86 8.96
C GLU A 17 -13.58 10.71 8.35
N PHE A 18 -13.39 11.12 7.09
CA PHE A 18 -12.07 11.15 6.45
C PHE A 18 -11.08 12.01 7.24
N LYS A 19 -11.46 13.25 7.58
CA LYS A 19 -10.62 14.16 8.38
C LYS A 19 -10.30 13.60 9.77
N ARG A 20 -11.26 12.91 10.40
CA ARG A 20 -11.06 12.24 11.69
C ARG A 20 -10.02 11.12 11.57
N LEU A 21 -10.15 10.26 10.56
CA LEU A 21 -9.21 9.16 10.31
C LEU A 21 -7.81 9.67 9.96
N GLU A 22 -7.71 10.78 9.22
CA GLU A 22 -6.46 11.46 8.92
C GLU A 22 -5.78 11.97 10.20
N ALA A 23 -6.51 12.68 11.07
CA ALA A 23 -5.99 13.15 12.35
C ALA A 23 -5.56 11.99 13.26
N LEU A 24 -6.31 10.88 13.28
CA LEU A 24 -5.92 9.66 13.98
C LEU A 24 -4.61 9.10 13.41
N ALA A 25 -4.44 9.04 12.09
CA ALA A 25 -3.21 8.58 11.44
C ALA A 25 -2.00 9.43 11.87
N SER A 26 -2.14 10.75 11.83
CA SER A 26 -1.09 11.69 12.23
C SER A 26 -0.74 11.59 13.71
N ALA A 27 -1.69 11.20 14.57
CA ALA A 27 -1.49 10.96 15.99
C ALA A 27 -1.00 9.53 16.32
N GLY A 28 -0.72 8.69 15.32
CA GLY A 28 -0.26 7.31 15.50
C GLY A 28 -1.37 6.28 15.72
N GLY A 29 -2.63 6.67 15.56
CA GLY A 29 -3.78 5.75 15.51
C GLY A 29 -3.89 5.05 14.15
N GLN A 30 -4.44 3.83 14.14
CA GLN A 30 -4.59 3.05 12.92
C GLN A 30 -5.58 3.72 11.95
N ASN A 31 -5.08 4.24 10.83
CA ASN A 31 -5.92 4.70 9.72
C ASN A 31 -6.13 3.56 8.73
N VAL A 32 -7.20 2.81 8.94
CA VAL A 32 -7.58 1.64 8.12
C VAL A 32 -7.72 2.01 6.64
N ALA A 33 -8.18 3.22 6.32
CA ALA A 33 -8.31 3.66 4.93
C ALA A 33 -6.93 3.82 4.26
N ARG A 34 -5.95 4.38 4.95
CA ARG A 34 -4.56 4.47 4.46
C ARG A 34 -3.94 3.09 4.28
N VAL A 35 -4.04 2.24 5.30
CA VAL A 35 -3.58 0.85 5.24
C VAL A 35 -4.20 0.12 4.05
N ALA A 36 -5.50 0.29 3.82
CA ALA A 36 -6.16 -0.33 2.66
C ALA A 36 -5.60 0.14 1.32
N HIS A 37 -5.26 1.44 1.19
CA HIS A 37 -4.61 1.96 -0.02
C HIS A 37 -3.16 1.49 -0.15
N HIS A 38 -2.44 1.34 0.96
CA HIS A 38 -1.08 0.77 0.95
C HIS A 38 -1.12 -0.68 0.44
N GLU A 39 -1.98 -1.51 1.03
CA GLU A 39 -2.07 -2.92 0.70
C GLU A 39 -2.65 -3.17 -0.72
N ILE A 40 -3.57 -2.33 -1.19
CA ILE A 40 -4.05 -2.44 -2.59
C ILE A 40 -2.95 -2.07 -3.59
N GLY A 41 -2.04 -1.16 -3.25
CA GLY A 41 -0.88 -0.83 -4.09
C GLY A 41 0.01 -2.06 -4.34
N HIS A 42 0.39 -2.77 -3.28
CA HIS A 42 1.13 -4.02 -3.39
C HIS A 42 0.36 -5.08 -4.19
N SER A 43 -0.90 -5.28 -3.84
CA SER A 43 -1.75 -6.30 -4.43
C SER A 43 -1.97 -6.07 -5.94
N ALA A 44 -2.20 -4.83 -6.35
CA ALA A 44 -2.39 -4.46 -7.75
C ALA A 44 -1.15 -4.79 -8.58
N LEU A 45 0.05 -4.48 -8.09
CA LEU A 45 1.26 -4.81 -8.85
C LEU A 45 1.55 -6.32 -8.88
N LEU A 46 1.26 -7.06 -7.82
CA LEU A 46 1.33 -8.53 -7.88
C LEU A 46 0.36 -9.12 -8.92
N TRP A 47 -0.77 -8.46 -9.16
CA TRP A 47 -1.77 -8.92 -10.13
C TRP A 47 -1.42 -8.55 -11.59
N PHE A 48 -0.99 -7.31 -11.83
CA PHE A 48 -0.83 -6.78 -13.19
C PHE A 48 0.60 -6.84 -13.74
N GLN A 49 1.63 -6.86 -12.88
CA GLN A 49 3.01 -6.95 -13.35
C GLN A 49 3.35 -8.41 -13.66
N ARG A 50 3.51 -8.72 -14.95
CA ARG A 50 3.72 -10.08 -15.47
C ARG A 50 4.96 -10.78 -14.87
N ALA A 51 5.98 -10.01 -14.49
CA ALA A 51 7.19 -10.52 -13.86
C ALA A 51 7.12 -10.53 -12.32
N ALA A 52 5.98 -10.18 -11.71
CA ALA A 52 5.83 -10.18 -10.26
C ALA A 52 5.70 -11.61 -9.69
N GLY A 53 5.80 -11.69 -8.36
CA GLY A 53 5.50 -12.91 -7.62
C GLY A 53 4.01 -13.22 -7.62
N VAL A 54 3.66 -14.40 -7.12
CA VAL A 54 2.29 -14.86 -7.01
C VAL A 54 1.64 -14.22 -5.78
N PHE A 55 0.52 -13.51 -5.99
CA PHE A 55 -0.33 -13.03 -4.90
C PHE A 55 -0.96 -14.21 -4.13
N GLU A 56 -0.94 -14.17 -2.79
CA GLU A 56 -1.57 -15.19 -1.96
C GLU A 56 -2.78 -14.67 -1.18
N SER A 57 -2.61 -13.58 -0.44
CA SER A 57 -3.65 -13.00 0.40
C SER A 57 -3.32 -11.57 0.79
N VAL A 58 -4.33 -10.78 1.13
CA VAL A 58 -4.18 -9.43 1.69
C VAL A 58 -5.08 -9.27 2.91
N THR A 59 -4.60 -8.55 3.92
CA THR A 59 -5.41 -8.12 5.07
C THR A 59 -5.08 -6.68 5.45
N VAL A 60 -6.12 -5.94 5.85
CA VAL A 60 -6.04 -4.60 6.46
C VAL A 60 -6.36 -4.63 7.96
N VAL A 61 -6.65 -5.83 8.48
CA VAL A 61 -6.84 -6.07 9.91
C VAL A 61 -5.46 -6.19 10.53
N GLN A 62 -5.23 -5.43 11.60
CA GLN A 62 -3.97 -5.44 12.32
C GLN A 62 -3.73 -6.82 12.94
N VAL A 63 -2.53 -7.37 12.73
CA VAL A 63 -2.08 -8.62 13.34
C VAL A 63 -0.73 -8.38 13.98
N GLY A 64 -0.71 -8.27 15.32
CA GLY A 64 0.49 -7.93 16.08
C GLY A 64 0.96 -6.50 15.77
N ASP A 65 2.22 -6.38 15.37
CA ASP A 65 2.89 -5.12 14.99
C ASP A 65 2.58 -4.67 13.55
N LYS A 66 1.91 -5.50 12.75
CA LYS A 66 1.60 -5.21 11.35
C LYS A 66 0.22 -4.59 11.22
N LEU A 67 0.18 -3.34 10.74
CA LEU A 67 -1.08 -2.61 10.48
C LEU A 67 -1.88 -3.22 9.32
N GLY A 68 -1.18 -3.82 8.34
CA GLY A 68 -1.70 -4.56 7.19
C GLY A 68 -0.66 -5.57 6.70
N LEU A 69 -1.07 -6.49 5.83
CA LEU A 69 -0.14 -7.47 5.25
C LEU A 69 -0.63 -8.02 3.91
N THR A 70 0.17 -7.78 2.86
CA THR A 70 0.08 -8.49 1.58
C THR A 70 1.09 -9.64 1.56
N ARG A 71 0.60 -10.87 1.39
CA ARG A 71 1.42 -12.09 1.23
C ARG A 71 1.60 -12.44 -0.23
N ASN A 72 2.81 -12.83 -0.58
CA ASN A 72 3.17 -13.25 -1.92
C ASN A 72 4.27 -14.32 -1.89
N LYS A 73 4.36 -15.07 -2.99
CA LYS A 73 5.41 -16.05 -3.25
C LYS A 73 6.28 -15.62 -4.41
N TRP A 74 7.59 -15.74 -4.23
CA TRP A 74 8.57 -15.53 -5.28
C TRP A 74 9.47 -16.76 -5.41
N PRO A 75 10.01 -17.06 -6.61
CA PRO A 75 11.05 -18.07 -6.73
C PRO A 75 12.29 -17.67 -5.89
N ALA A 76 13.01 -18.68 -5.41
CA ALA A 76 14.23 -18.48 -4.62
C ALA A 76 15.27 -17.66 -5.41
N GLN A 77 15.54 -18.09 -6.64
CA GLN A 77 16.35 -17.36 -7.61
C GLN A 77 15.45 -16.53 -8.51
N LYS A 78 15.71 -15.22 -8.58
CA LYS A 78 14.90 -14.28 -9.36
C LYS A 78 15.68 -13.82 -10.59
N THR A 79 15.00 -13.74 -11.72
CA THR A 79 15.53 -13.07 -12.91
C THR A 79 15.65 -11.57 -12.67
N ARG A 80 16.41 -10.87 -13.53
CA ARG A 80 16.50 -9.41 -13.48
C ARG A 80 15.14 -8.72 -13.63
N ALA A 81 14.26 -9.25 -14.49
CA ALA A 81 12.90 -8.74 -14.65
C ALA A 81 12.08 -8.92 -13.36
N GLN A 82 12.18 -10.08 -12.70
CA GLN A 82 11.51 -10.35 -11.43
C GLN A 82 12.03 -9.46 -10.30
N MET A 83 13.34 -9.18 -10.24
CA MET A 83 13.87 -8.27 -9.24
C MET A 83 13.39 -6.83 -9.45
N ARG A 84 13.31 -6.36 -10.70
CA ARG A 84 12.71 -5.05 -11.01
C ARG A 84 11.24 -5.00 -10.62
N ALA A 85 10.48 -6.04 -10.94
CA ALA A 85 9.09 -6.16 -10.53
C ALA A 85 8.93 -6.16 -9.00
N LEU A 86 9.83 -6.83 -8.28
CA LEU A 86 9.84 -6.86 -6.81
C LEU A 86 10.04 -5.46 -6.23
N ILE A 87 10.96 -4.67 -6.79
CA ILE A 87 11.14 -3.25 -6.41
C ILE A 87 9.85 -2.48 -6.62
N CYS A 88 9.21 -2.63 -7.80
CA CYS A 88 7.94 -1.97 -8.09
C CYS A 88 6.87 -2.36 -7.06
N VAL A 89 6.72 -3.65 -6.75
CA VAL A 89 5.75 -4.13 -5.75
C VAL A 89 6.04 -3.51 -4.39
N GLN A 90 7.30 -3.48 -3.93
CA GLN A 90 7.67 -2.91 -2.63
C GLN A 90 7.39 -1.40 -2.54
N ILE A 91 7.56 -0.66 -3.63
CA ILE A 91 7.28 0.79 -3.69
C ILE A 91 5.78 1.08 -3.84
N ALA A 92 5.01 0.14 -4.37
CA ALA A 92 3.63 0.38 -4.78
C ALA A 92 2.69 0.80 -3.64
N GLY A 93 2.88 0.28 -2.42
CA GLY A 93 2.07 0.70 -1.27
C GLY A 93 2.22 2.18 -0.98
N LYS A 94 3.47 2.66 -0.92
CA LYS A 94 3.79 4.08 -0.79
C LYS A 94 3.16 4.92 -1.91
N VAL A 95 3.32 4.50 -3.18
CA VAL A 95 2.78 5.23 -4.34
C VAL A 95 1.25 5.32 -4.27
N ALA A 96 0.58 4.24 -3.86
CA ALA A 96 -0.87 4.22 -3.73
C ALA A 96 -1.35 5.16 -2.61
N GLU A 97 -0.64 5.21 -1.48
CA GLU A 97 -0.93 6.19 -0.42
C GLU A 97 -0.69 7.63 -0.88
N GLU A 98 0.46 7.95 -1.48
CA GLU A 98 0.76 9.30 -1.97
C GLU A 98 -0.28 9.75 -2.99
N ARG A 99 -0.76 8.84 -3.85
CA ARG A 99 -1.76 9.17 -4.86
C ARG A 99 -3.13 9.49 -4.28
N ALA A 100 -3.51 8.82 -3.19
CA ALA A 100 -4.82 8.93 -2.56
C ALA A 100 -4.89 10.01 -1.47
N PHE A 101 -3.77 10.29 -0.79
CA PHE A 101 -3.73 11.16 0.39
C PHE A 101 -2.63 12.22 0.35
N GLU A 102 -1.99 12.45 -0.81
CA GLU A 102 -0.92 13.46 -1.06
C GLU A 102 0.39 13.26 -0.28
N THR A 103 0.39 12.38 0.72
CA THR A 103 1.54 11.98 1.52
C THR A 103 1.40 10.52 1.93
N SER A 104 2.53 9.86 2.18
CA SER A 104 2.60 8.50 2.69
C SER A 104 3.35 8.48 4.02
N LEU A 105 2.87 7.65 4.95
CA LEU A 105 3.31 7.64 6.33
C LEU A 105 3.82 6.22 6.69
N LEU A 106 4.93 6.14 7.42
CA LEU A 106 5.39 4.90 8.10
C LEU A 106 5.69 3.67 7.20
N HIS A 107 6.60 3.80 6.23
CA HIS A 107 7.07 2.71 5.34
C HIS A 107 8.53 2.27 5.59
N GLY A 108 8.99 2.32 6.84
CA GLY A 108 10.40 2.04 7.17
C GLY A 108 10.89 0.65 6.71
N VAL A 109 10.05 -0.38 6.88
CA VAL A 109 10.38 -1.77 6.49
C VAL A 109 10.42 -1.92 4.97
N ASP A 110 9.42 -1.39 4.25
CA ASP A 110 9.35 -1.46 2.79
C ASP A 110 10.51 -0.71 2.14
N GLN A 111 10.89 0.44 2.72
CA GLN A 111 12.00 1.23 2.25
C GLN A 111 13.34 0.48 2.33
N GLN A 112 13.60 -0.18 3.44
CA GLN A 112 14.78 -1.03 3.58
C GLN A 112 14.79 -2.16 2.56
N ASN A 113 13.62 -2.77 2.32
CA ASN A 113 13.47 -3.87 1.38
C ASN A 113 13.72 -3.47 -0.07
N TRP A 114 13.18 -2.34 -0.55
CA TRP A 114 13.44 -1.89 -1.92
C TRP A 114 14.88 -1.41 -2.11
N ILE A 115 15.51 -0.79 -1.10
CA ILE A 115 16.92 -0.38 -1.19
C ILE A 115 17.81 -1.62 -1.32
N ARG A 116 17.57 -2.64 -0.48
CA ARG A 116 18.30 -3.91 -0.53
C ARG A 116 18.14 -4.59 -1.89
N THR A 117 16.91 -4.64 -2.41
CA THR A 117 16.62 -5.26 -3.71
C THR A 117 17.27 -4.47 -4.85
N ALA A 118 17.23 -3.13 -4.82
CA ALA A 118 17.89 -2.28 -5.81
C ALA A 118 19.41 -2.48 -5.85
N ARG A 119 20.06 -2.58 -4.68
CA ARG A 119 21.49 -2.91 -4.60
C ARG A 119 21.80 -4.27 -5.23
N ALA A 120 20.97 -5.29 -4.96
CA ALA A 120 21.16 -6.61 -5.56
C ALA A 120 21.03 -6.58 -7.09
N VAL A 121 20.10 -5.77 -7.64
CA VAL A 121 19.96 -5.61 -9.09
C VAL A 121 21.20 -5.02 -9.74
N LEU A 122 21.88 -4.08 -9.08
CA LEU A 122 23.11 -3.46 -9.58
C LEU A 122 24.31 -4.41 -9.60
N LEU A 123 24.35 -5.39 -8.70
CA LEU A 123 25.42 -6.38 -8.63
C LEU A 123 25.28 -7.51 -9.67
N ILE A 124 24.14 -7.57 -10.37
CA ILE A 124 23.82 -8.57 -11.39
C ILE A 124 23.84 -7.92 -12.80
N SER A 125 24.30 -6.68 -12.91
CA SER A 125 24.53 -5.94 -14.17
C SER A 125 25.99 -5.86 -14.53
#